data_AF-A0A7X8AAY1-F1
#
_entry.id   AF-A0A7X8AAY1-F1
#
_cell.length_a   1.000
_cell.length_b   1.000
_cell.length_c   1.000
_cell.angle_alpha   90.00
_cell.angle_beta   90.00
_cell.angle_gamma   90.00
#
_symmetry.space_group_name_H-M   'P 1'
#
loop_
_entity.id
_entity.type
_entity.pdbx_description
1 polymer ?
#
loop_
_entity_poly.entity_id
_entity_poly.type
_entity_poly.pdbx_seq_one_letter_code
_entity_poly.pdbx_strand_id
1 'polypeptide(L)'
;MQDITAVAQNFIALDAMTVIYLFLVGFVGGLVSGFIGSGGAFVLTPAMMSLGVPGLVAVASNMCHKFPKALVGAIKRAKYGQVDVKLGIIFGVFAEFGVLLGAALQQQIKERFGDAGSNLYVSVAFVVVLGIVGSFVLLDAVKTYRSGQVDTEEQVTRLA
;
A
#
# COMPACT_ATOMS: atom_id res chain seq x y z
N MET A 1 27.87 8.32 18.05
CA MET A 1 28.32 8.83 16.73
C MET A 1 28.10 7.82 15.60
N GLN A 2 27.96 6.51 15.89
CA GLN A 2 27.59 5.48 14.89
C GLN A 2 26.09 5.49 14.51
N ASP A 3 25.21 6.05 15.36
CA ASP A 3 23.77 6.13 15.07
C ASP A 3 23.43 7.11 13.92
N ILE A 4 24.19 8.20 13.78
CA ILE A 4 23.89 9.26 12.81
C ILE A 4 24.26 8.82 11.39
N THR A 5 25.31 7.99 11.24
CA THR A 5 25.67 7.38 9.95
C THR A 5 24.70 6.29 9.53
N ALA A 6 24.15 5.50 10.46
CA ALA A 6 23.10 4.53 10.17
C ALA A 6 21.78 5.21 9.75
N VAL A 7 21.47 6.37 10.34
CA VAL A 7 20.33 7.20 9.93
C VAL A 7 20.56 7.81 8.54
N ALA A 8 21.78 8.29 8.24
CA ALA A 8 22.14 8.86 6.95
C ALA A 8 22.06 7.85 5.79
N GLN A 9 22.33 6.56 6.03
CA GLN A 9 22.15 5.50 5.02
C GLN A 9 20.68 5.22 4.66
N ASN A 10 19.72 5.69 5.48
CA ASN A 10 18.29 5.57 5.17
C ASN A 10 17.78 6.70 4.26
N PHE A 11 18.58 7.74 4.04
CA PHE A 11 18.21 8.87 3.19
C PHE A 11 18.84 8.73 1.81
N ILE A 12 18.00 8.88 0.79
CA ILE A 12 18.42 8.82 -0.61
C ILE A 12 19.26 10.06 -0.92
N ALA A 13 20.39 9.90 -1.62
CA ALA A 13 21.11 11.01 -2.20
C ALA A 13 20.24 11.69 -3.27
N LEU A 14 19.81 12.92 -2.99
CA LEU A 14 19.00 13.74 -3.90
C LEU A 14 19.87 14.33 -5.00
N ASP A 15 20.28 13.47 -5.93
CA ASP A 15 20.82 13.91 -7.22
C ASP A 15 19.67 14.28 -8.19
N ALA A 16 19.96 15.10 -9.19
CA ALA A 16 18.99 15.51 -10.20
C ALA A 16 18.31 14.30 -10.88
N MET A 17 19.05 13.22 -11.13
CA MET A 17 18.50 11.99 -11.70
C MET A 17 17.53 11.29 -10.75
N THR A 18 17.86 11.19 -9.47
CA THR A 18 16.98 10.58 -8.44
C THR A 18 15.69 11.37 -8.29
N VAL A 19 15.77 12.71 -8.31
CA VAL A 19 14.59 13.58 -8.21
C VAL A 19 13.65 13.39 -9.41
N ILE A 20 14.20 13.33 -10.63
CA ILE A 20 13.41 13.06 -11.83
C ILE A 20 12.75 11.67 -11.75
N TYR A 21 13.49 10.65 -11.31
CA TYR A 21 12.94 9.31 -11.13
C TYR A 21 11.81 9.28 -10.09
N LEU A 22 12.00 9.89 -8.92
CA LEU A 22 10.97 10.00 -7.89
C LEU A 22 9.74 10.76 -8.38
N PHE A 23 9.92 11.80 -9.19
CA PHE A 23 8.82 12.54 -9.79
C PHE A 23 8.02 11.65 -10.76
N LEU A 24 8.70 10.93 -11.67
CA LEU A 24 8.05 10.02 -12.61
C LEU A 24 7.32 8.87 -11.90
N VAL A 25 7.96 8.24 -10.92
CA VAL A 25 7.36 7.19 -10.10
C VAL A 25 6.15 7.72 -9.32
N GLY A 26 6.28 8.89 -8.71
CA GLY A 26 5.19 9.54 -7.98
C GLY A 26 4.02 9.92 -8.89
N PHE A 27 4.31 10.41 -10.09
CA PHE A 27 3.31 10.79 -11.08
C PHE A 27 2.57 9.57 -11.64
N VAL A 28 3.31 8.58 -12.16
CA VAL A 28 2.71 7.35 -12.71
C VAL A 28 2.02 6.55 -11.60
N GLY A 29 2.69 6.37 -10.46
CA GLY A 29 2.15 5.68 -9.30
C GLY A 29 0.88 6.37 -8.78
N GLY A 30 0.86 7.71 -8.78
CA GLY A 30 -0.31 8.51 -8.39
C GLY A 30 -1.47 8.39 -9.38
N LEU A 31 -1.20 8.42 -10.69
CA LEU A 31 -2.23 8.27 -11.72
C LEU A 31 -2.87 6.87 -11.69
N VAL A 32 -2.05 5.81 -11.75
CA VAL A 32 -2.53 4.42 -11.70
C VAL A 32 -3.27 4.15 -10.40
N SER A 33 -2.74 4.64 -9.28
CA SER A 33 -3.44 4.62 -8.00
C SER A 33 -4.79 5.29 -8.01
N GLY A 34 -4.88 6.46 -8.65
CA GLY A 34 -6.09 7.27 -8.69
C GLY A 34 -7.22 6.50 -9.38
N PHE A 35 -6.91 5.87 -10.51
CA PHE A 35 -7.87 5.06 -11.26
C PHE A 35 -8.31 3.80 -10.49
N ILE A 36 -7.39 3.10 -9.83
CA ILE A 36 -7.72 1.90 -9.04
C ILE A 36 -8.37 2.28 -7.69
N GLY A 37 -8.30 3.56 -7.28
CA GLY A 37 -8.82 4.03 -5.99
C GLY A 37 -8.04 3.52 -4.77
N SER A 38 -6.89 2.88 -4.99
CA SER A 38 -6.21 2.04 -3.98
C SER A 38 -5.08 2.76 -3.23
N GLY A 39 -4.83 4.03 -3.57
CA GLY A 39 -3.93 4.94 -2.85
C GLY A 39 -2.42 4.78 -3.12
N GLY A 40 -2.01 3.93 -4.06
CA GLY A 40 -0.73 4.05 -4.80
C GLY A 40 0.50 3.45 -4.15
N ALA A 41 0.38 3.01 -2.90
CA ALA A 41 1.48 2.36 -2.20
C ALA A 41 1.95 1.05 -2.85
N PHE A 42 1.14 0.43 -3.71
CA PHE A 42 1.52 -0.78 -4.44
C PHE A 42 2.70 -0.55 -5.38
N VAL A 43 2.82 0.66 -5.94
CA VAL A 43 3.92 1.04 -6.84
C VAL A 43 5.03 1.77 -6.07
N LEU A 44 4.66 2.64 -5.12
CA LEU A 44 5.62 3.48 -4.41
C LEU A 44 6.56 2.70 -3.48
N THR A 45 6.09 1.67 -2.77
CA THR A 45 6.97 0.88 -1.89
C THR A 45 8.09 0.17 -2.64
N PRO A 46 7.82 -0.66 -3.67
CA PRO A 46 8.90 -1.32 -4.41
C PRO A 46 9.78 -0.32 -5.16
N ALA A 47 9.23 0.80 -5.64
CA ALA A 47 10.05 1.83 -6.27
C ALA A 47 11.01 2.52 -5.29
N MET A 48 10.60 2.81 -4.06
CA MET A 48 11.52 3.32 -3.04
C MET A 48 12.58 2.28 -2.65
N MET A 49 12.20 1.01 -2.53
CA MET A 49 13.16 -0.07 -2.27
C MET A 49 14.19 -0.22 -3.41
N SER A 50 13.78 0.00 -4.67
CA SER A 50 14.71 -0.03 -5.81
C SER A 50 15.78 1.07 -5.76
N LEU A 51 15.52 2.17 -5.03
CA LEU A 51 16.48 3.25 -4.78
C LEU A 51 17.39 2.99 -3.59
N GLY A 52 17.31 1.80 -2.98
CA GLY A 52 18.11 1.41 -1.82
C GLY A 52 17.50 1.82 -0.47
N VAL A 53 16.27 2.33 -0.44
CA VAL A 53 15.57 2.60 0.83
C VAL A 53 15.26 1.28 1.53
N PRO A 54 15.56 1.13 2.83
CA PRO A 54 15.17 -0.06 3.57
C PRO A 54 13.66 -0.31 3.49
N GLY A 55 13.26 -1.55 3.26
CA GLY A 55 11.88 -1.96 3.09
C GLY A 55 10.98 -1.55 4.27
N LEU A 56 11.49 -1.64 5.49
CA LEU A 56 10.77 -1.21 6.69
C LEU A 56 10.39 0.29 6.63
N VAL A 57 11.35 1.13 6.24
CA VAL A 57 11.14 2.59 6.13
C VAL A 57 10.19 2.89 4.97
N ALA A 58 10.40 2.25 3.82
CA ALA A 58 9.55 2.42 2.65
C ALA A 58 8.08 2.05 2.93
N VAL A 59 7.82 0.96 3.65
CA VAL A 59 6.47 0.54 4.03
C VAL A 59 5.85 1.53 5.02
N ALA A 60 6.58 1.89 6.08
CA ALA A 60 6.10 2.81 7.11
C ALA A 60 5.74 4.20 6.51
N SER A 61 6.61 4.76 5.68
CA SER A 61 6.36 6.05 5.01
C SER A 61 5.12 6.00 4.11
N ASN A 62 4.93 4.90 3.37
CA ASN A 62 3.74 4.74 2.54
C ASN A 62 2.44 4.60 3.35
N MET A 63 2.48 3.93 4.51
CA MET A 63 1.34 3.84 5.41
C MET A 63 0.96 5.22 5.94
N CYS A 64 1.94 6.02 6.38
CA CYS A 64 1.72 7.40 6.82
C CYS A 64 1.13 8.28 5.71
N HIS A 65 1.54 8.10 4.46
CA HIS A 65 0.96 8.84 3.33
C HIS A 65 -0.49 8.44 3.01
N LYS A 66 -0.84 7.16 3.19
CA LYS A 66 -2.20 6.66 2.95
C LYS A 66 -3.19 7.09 4.02
N PHE A 67 -2.76 7.19 5.28
CA PHE A 67 -3.65 7.45 6.40
C PHE A 67 -4.47 8.75 6.28
N PRO A 68 -3.90 9.94 5.99
CA PRO A 68 -4.68 11.17 5.86
C PRO A 68 -5.72 11.12 4.74
N LYS A 69 -5.38 10.51 3.59
CA LYS A 69 -6.29 10.36 2.45
C LYS A 69 -7.48 9.49 2.82
N ALA A 70 -7.23 8.36 3.50
CA ALA A 70 -8.28 7.47 3.98
C ALA A 70 -9.15 8.17 5.03
N LEU A 71 -8.55 8.92 5.96
CA LEU A 71 -9.27 9.66 6.99
C LEU A 71 -10.20 10.71 6.39
N VAL A 72 -9.71 11.54 5.46
CA VAL A 72 -10.53 12.56 4.79
C VAL A 72 -11.67 11.91 3.99
N GLY A 73 -11.40 10.79 3.30
CA GLY A 73 -12.41 10.02 2.59
C GLY A 73 -13.49 9.45 3.52
N ALA A 74 -13.08 8.91 4.66
CA ALA A 74 -13.99 8.37 5.68
C ALA A 74 -14.87 9.46 6.29
N ILE A 75 -14.28 10.61 6.66
CA ILE A 75 -15.04 11.77 7.20
C ILE A 75 -16.06 12.26 6.16
N LYS A 76 -15.67 12.37 4.89
CA LYS A 76 -16.58 12.81 3.82
C LYS A 76 -17.74 11.83 3.67
N ARG A 77 -17.49 10.52 3.64
CA ARG A 77 -18.56 9.50 3.58
C ARG A 77 -19.43 9.49 4.85
N ALA A 78 -18.85 9.74 6.02
CA ALA A 78 -19.59 9.83 7.28
C ALA A 78 -20.60 10.98 7.26
N LYS A 79 -20.23 12.13 6.67
CA LYS A 79 -21.15 13.26 6.48
C LYS A 79 -22.35 12.95 5.58
N TYR A 80 -22.22 11.99 4.66
CA TYR A 80 -23.32 11.54 3.80
C TYR A 80 -24.15 10.40 4.42
N GLY A 81 -23.88 9.99 5.66
CA GLY A 81 -24.62 8.89 6.32
C GLY A 81 -24.31 7.49 5.77
N GLN A 82 -23.35 7.37 4.84
CA GLN A 82 -22.99 6.11 4.17
C GLN A 82 -21.90 5.30 4.90
N VAL A 83 -21.72 5.52 6.20
CA VAL A 83 -20.69 4.84 7.00
C VAL A 83 -21.35 3.97 8.05
N ASP A 84 -21.18 2.66 7.90
CA ASP A 84 -21.45 1.70 8.96
C ASP A 84 -20.31 1.75 9.98
N VAL A 85 -20.51 2.50 11.06
CA VAL A 85 -19.55 2.65 12.15
C VAL A 85 -19.29 1.32 12.86
N LYS A 86 -20.28 0.44 12.95
CA LYS A 86 -20.14 -0.86 13.60
C LYS A 86 -19.19 -1.74 12.80
N LEU A 87 -19.39 -1.82 11.48
CA LEU A 87 -18.50 -2.53 10.58
C LEU A 87 -17.09 -1.92 10.58
N GLY A 88 -17.00 -0.59 10.58
CA GLY A 88 -15.73 0.13 10.64
C GLY A 88 -14.91 -0.18 11.89
N ILE A 89 -15.54 -0.24 13.07
CA ILE A 89 -14.85 -0.60 14.33
C ILE A 89 -14.38 -2.05 14.30
N ILE A 90 -15.23 -2.98 13.83
CA ILE A 90 -14.86 -4.41 13.72
C ILE A 90 -13.63 -4.55 12.82
N PHE A 91 -13.67 -3.96 11.61
CA PHE A 91 -12.53 -3.96 10.70
C PHE A 91 -11.30 -3.30 11.32
N GLY A 92 -11.47 -2.19 12.03
CA GLY A 92 -10.39 -1.49 12.73
C GLY A 92 -9.67 -2.39 13.74
N VAL A 93 -10.40 -3.11 14.59
CA VAL A 93 -9.83 -4.00 15.61
C VAL A 93 -9.04 -5.15 14.96
N PHE A 94 -9.60 -5.80 13.94
CA PHE A 94 -8.91 -6.89 13.25
C PHE A 94 -7.69 -6.38 12.46
N ALA A 95 -7.78 -5.19 11.84
CA ALA A 95 -6.67 -4.57 11.14
C ALA A 95 -5.53 -4.19 12.10
N GLU A 96 -5.86 -3.56 13.23
CA GLU A 96 -4.89 -3.19 14.28
C GLU A 96 -4.15 -4.45 14.77
N PHE A 97 -4.89 -5.51 15.09
CA PHE A 97 -4.30 -6.77 15.54
C PHE A 97 -3.37 -7.39 14.47
N GLY A 98 -3.80 -7.40 13.20
CA GLY A 98 -2.98 -7.88 12.10
C GLY A 98 -1.71 -7.07 11.88
N VAL A 99 -1.78 -5.73 12.00
CA VAL A 99 -0.63 -4.84 11.87
C VAL A 99 0.36 -5.04 13.02
N LEU A 100 -0.12 -5.14 14.26
CA LEU A 100 0.73 -5.39 15.43
C LEU A 100 1.48 -6.73 15.31
N LEU A 101 0.77 -7.79 14.89
CA LEU A 101 1.40 -9.10 14.67
C LEU A 101 2.42 -9.04 13.53
N GLY A 102 2.08 -8.38 12.42
CA GLY A 102 2.98 -8.18 11.29
C GLY A 102 4.24 -7.39 11.66
N ALA A 103 4.09 -6.33 12.46
CA ALA A 103 5.21 -5.52 12.96
C ALA A 103 6.12 -6.32 13.89
N ALA A 104 5.55 -7.13 14.78
CA ALA A 104 6.32 -8.01 15.66
C ALA A 104 7.12 -9.06 14.85
N LEU A 105 6.50 -9.67 13.83
CA LEU A 105 7.19 -10.60 12.93
C LEU A 105 8.32 -9.91 12.15
N GLN A 106 8.05 -8.72 11.61
CA GLN A 106 9.05 -7.93 10.89
C GLN A 106 10.26 -7.59 11.79
N GLN A 107 10.01 -7.21 13.04
CA GLN A 107 11.06 -6.92 14.00
C GLN A 107 11.90 -8.16 14.32
N GLN A 108 11.26 -9.30 14.58
CA GLN A 108 11.98 -10.57 14.81
C GLN A 108 12.84 -10.99 13.62
N ILE A 109 12.35 -10.78 12.39
CA ILE A 109 13.12 -11.07 11.17
C ILE A 109 14.32 -10.12 11.06
N LYS A 110 14.13 -8.84 11.35
CA LYS A 110 15.21 -7.85 11.35
C LYS A 110 16.29 -8.21 12.38
N GLU A 111 15.90 -8.61 13.59
CA GLU A 111 16.83 -9.01 14.66
C GLU A 111 17.59 -10.31 14.33
N ARG A 112 16.96 -11.26 13.64
CA ARG A 112 17.59 -12.55 13.29
C ARG A 112 18.44 -12.50 12.02
N PHE A 113 18.03 -11.75 11.00
CA PHE A 113 18.62 -11.78 9.66
C PHE A 113 19.18 -10.44 9.18
N GLY A 114 19.14 -9.41 10.02
CA GLY A 114 19.62 -8.06 9.70
C GLY A 114 18.78 -7.33 8.64
N ASP A 115 19.31 -6.21 8.15
CA ASP A 115 18.59 -5.34 7.20
C ASP A 115 18.37 -6.01 5.83
N ALA A 116 19.33 -6.83 5.38
CA ALA A 116 19.20 -7.57 4.12
C ALA A 116 18.06 -8.61 4.17
N GLY A 117 17.93 -9.36 5.27
CA GLY A 117 16.84 -10.33 5.46
C GLY A 117 15.47 -9.66 5.60
N SER A 118 15.43 -8.54 6.33
CA SER A 118 14.23 -7.70 6.46
C SER A 118 13.75 -7.16 5.11
N ASN A 119 14.67 -6.66 4.27
CA ASN A 119 14.37 -6.18 2.93
C ASN A 119 13.86 -7.30 2.03
N LEU A 120 14.53 -8.46 2.04
CA LEU A 120 14.11 -9.62 1.25
C LEU A 120 12.70 -10.09 1.65
N TYR A 121 12.43 -10.18 2.95
CA TYR A 121 11.10 -10.55 3.45
C TYR A 121 10.02 -9.59 2.94
N VAL A 122 10.26 -8.27 3.06
CA VAL A 122 9.31 -7.26 2.55
C VAL A 122 9.12 -7.40 1.05
N SER A 123 10.19 -7.54 0.26
CA SER A 123 10.10 -7.71 -1.19
C SER A 123 9.31 -8.96 -1.58
N VAL A 124 9.59 -10.11 -0.95
CA VAL A 124 8.89 -11.37 -1.23
C VAL A 124 7.42 -11.26 -0.84
N ALA A 125 7.12 -10.71 0.34
CA ALA A 125 5.74 -10.49 0.78
C ALA A 125 4.98 -9.58 -0.20
N PHE A 126 5.60 -8.50 -0.67
CA PHE A 126 5.01 -7.63 -1.69
C PHE A 126 4.75 -8.36 -3.00
N VAL A 127 5.71 -9.13 -3.51
CA VAL A 127 5.56 -9.88 -4.77
C VAL A 127 4.44 -10.92 -4.66
N VAL A 128 4.37 -11.66 -3.56
CA VAL A 128 3.32 -12.67 -3.33
C VAL A 128 1.95 -12.00 -3.24
N VAL A 129 1.80 -10.97 -2.41
CA VAL A 129 0.51 -10.30 -2.21
C VAL A 129 0.04 -9.62 -3.50
N LEU A 130 0.93 -8.87 -4.18
CA LEU A 130 0.61 -8.21 -5.44
C LEU A 130 0.33 -9.20 -6.56
N GLY A 131 1.07 -10.31 -6.62
CA GLY A 131 0.84 -11.38 -7.57
C GLY A 131 -0.55 -11.99 -7.40
N ILE A 132 -0.95 -12.29 -6.16
CA ILE A 132 -2.27 -12.85 -5.85
C ILE A 132 -3.38 -11.83 -6.18
N VAL A 133 -3.29 -10.61 -5.66
CA VAL A 133 -4.32 -9.57 -5.88
C VAL A 133 -4.42 -9.21 -7.36
N GLY A 134 -3.29 -9.01 -8.03
CA GLY A 134 -3.24 -8.70 -9.46
C GLY A 134 -3.82 -9.82 -10.31
N SER A 135 -3.51 -11.08 -9.99
CA SER A 135 -4.10 -12.23 -10.68
C SER A 135 -5.60 -12.32 -10.44
N PHE A 136 -6.07 -12.11 -9.21
CA PHE A 136 -7.49 -12.14 -8.88
C PHE A 136 -8.27 -11.06 -9.65
N VAL A 137 -7.75 -9.83 -9.65
CA VAL A 137 -8.35 -8.71 -10.41
C VAL A 137 -8.34 -8.99 -11.91
N LEU A 138 -7.25 -9.57 -12.44
CA LEU A 138 -7.17 -9.92 -13.86
C LEU A 138 -8.19 -11.01 -14.24
N LEU A 139 -8.32 -12.05 -13.41
CA LEU A 139 -9.30 -13.11 -13.61
C LEU A 139 -10.72 -12.56 -13.56
N ASP A 140 -11.01 -11.66 -12.62
CA ASP A 140 -12.32 -11.02 -12.49
C ASP A 140 -12.64 -10.10 -13.68
N ALA A 141 -11.67 -9.32 -14.14
CA ALA A 141 -11.79 -8.48 -15.34
C ALA A 141 -12.02 -9.31 -16.60
N VAL A 142 -11.27 -10.40 -16.80
CA VAL A 142 -11.42 -11.30 -17.94
C VAL A 142 -12.76 -12.03 -17.90
N LYS A 143 -13.19 -12.47 -16.71
CA LYS A 143 -14.50 -13.12 -16.52
C LYS A 143 -15.64 -12.17 -16.84
N THR A 144 -15.58 -10.93 -16.37
CA THR A 144 -16.57 -9.89 -16.63
C THR A 144 -16.62 -9.50 -18.11
N TYR A 145 -15.46 -9.40 -18.78
CA TYR A 145 -15.39 -9.14 -20.22
C TYR A 145 -15.96 -10.29 -21.05
N ARG A 146 -15.68 -11.54 -20.66
CA ARG A 146 -16.19 -12.74 -21.35
C ARG A 146 -17.66 -13.04 -21.10
N SER A 147 -18.24 -12.61 -19.98
CA SER A 147 -19.66 -12.84 -19.69
C SER A 147 -20.60 -11.92 -20.45
N GLY A 148 -20.10 -10.90 -21.17
CA GLY A 148 -20.91 -9.95 -21.92
C GLY A 148 -21.81 -9.07 -21.03
N GLN A 149 -21.58 -9.04 -19.71
CA GLN A 149 -22.40 -8.29 -18.74
C GLN A 149 -22.03 -6.80 -18.64
N VAL A 150 -21.26 -6.27 -19.60
CA VAL A 150 -20.83 -4.86 -19.60
C VAL A 150 -22.03 -3.90 -19.67
N ASP A 151 -23.15 -4.33 -20.26
CA ASP A 151 -24.38 -3.54 -20.44
C ASP A 151 -25.52 -3.87 -19.44
N THR A 152 -25.30 -4.71 -18.43
CA THR A 152 -26.36 -4.97 -17.44
C THR A 152 -26.32 -3.88 -16.37
N GLU A 153 -27.29 -2.94 -16.43
CA GLU A 153 -27.49 -1.93 -15.38
C GLU A 153 -27.38 -2.58 -13.99
N GLU A 154 -26.52 -2.02 -13.15
CA GLU A 154 -26.38 -2.39 -11.75
C GLU A 154 -27.75 -2.22 -11.08
N GLN A 155 -28.46 -3.33 -10.84
CA GLN A 155 -29.73 -3.28 -10.10
C GLN A 155 -29.43 -2.75 -8.71
N VAL A 156 -29.76 -1.48 -8.51
CA VAL A 156 -29.63 -0.77 -7.24
C VAL A 156 -30.46 -1.55 -6.22
N THR A 157 -29.76 -2.34 -5.40
CA THR A 157 -30.43 -3.12 -4.37
C THR A 157 -31.00 -2.10 -3.39
N ARG A 158 -32.30 -2.21 -3.06
CA ARG A 158 -33.09 -1.24 -2.26
C ARG A 158 -32.61 -1.00 -0.81
N LEU A 159 -31.37 -1.34 -0.49
CA LEU A 159 -30.75 -1.20 0.83
C LEU A 159 -29.69 -0.08 0.89
N ALA A 160 -29.62 0.78 -0.13
CA ALA A 160 -28.83 2.01 -0.11
C ALA A 160 -29.70 3.22 0.28
#